data_AF-A0A256YLB8-F1
#
_entry.id   AF-A0A256YLB8-F1
#
_cell.length_a   1.000
_cell.length_b   1.000
_cell.length_c   1.000
_cell.angle_alpha   90.00
_cell.angle_beta   90.00
_cell.angle_gamma   90.00
#
_symmetry.space_group_name_H-M   'P 1'
#
loop_
_entity.id
_entity.type
_entity.pdbx_description
1 polymer ?
#
loop_
_entity_poly.entity_id
_entity_poly.type
_entity_poly.pdbx_seq_one_letter_code
_entity_poly.pdbx_strand_id
1 'polypeptide(L)'
;MASKEDKILEILDDLLGLEDIHACVVAKRDMMGVIPDTKRFNPDVIDIWEILKDTTNKFFDYSVAGLDKVYFELRDHDVLFFILPGTDTALVSIVPALANRGLLEVEMENARRRIMEVI
;
A
#
# COMPACT_ATOMS: atom_id res chain seq x y z
N MET A 1 5.83 -1.75 -25.43
CA MET A 1 5.08 -2.52 -24.41
C MET A 1 5.37 -1.86 -23.08
N ALA A 2 4.34 -1.49 -22.33
CA ALA A 2 4.52 -0.94 -20.98
C ALA A 2 5.18 -2.00 -20.08
N SER A 3 6.12 -1.56 -19.24
CA SER A 3 6.81 -2.42 -18.28
C SER A 3 5.81 -2.94 -17.22
N LYS A 4 6.20 -3.99 -16.47
CA LYS A 4 5.39 -4.42 -15.31
C LYS A 4 5.22 -3.29 -14.30
N GLU A 5 6.27 -2.49 -14.10
CA GLU A 5 6.25 -1.34 -13.19
C GLU A 5 5.28 -0.27 -13.67
N ASP A 6 5.25 0.04 -14.97
CA ASP A 6 4.32 1.02 -15.54
C ASP A 6 2.86 0.63 -15.28
N LYS A 7 2.53 -0.66 -15.41
CA LYS A 7 1.17 -1.16 -15.14
C LYS A 7 0.81 -1.07 -13.66
N ILE A 8 1.75 -1.37 -12.77
CA ILE A 8 1.54 -1.23 -11.32
C ILE A 8 1.37 0.25 -10.97
N LEU A 9 2.14 1.14 -11.60
CA LEU A 9 2.04 2.58 -11.44
C LEU A 9 0.65 3.11 -11.81
N GLU A 10 0.09 2.67 -12.96
CA GLU A 10 -1.28 3.00 -13.36
C GLU A 10 -2.31 2.59 -12.30
N ILE A 11 -2.18 1.40 -11.71
CA ILE A 11 -3.09 0.91 -10.66
C ILE A 11 -2.96 1.76 -9.39
N LEU A 12 -1.75 2.17 -9.02
CA LEU A 12 -1.51 3.05 -7.87
C LEU A 12 -2.04 4.47 -8.13
N ASP A 13 -1.90 4.97 -9.36
CA ASP A 13 -2.41 6.29 -9.75
C ASP A 13 -3.95 6.35 -9.74
N ASP A 14 -4.62 5.26 -10.11
CA ASP A 14 -6.08 5.09 -9.96
C ASP A 14 -6.48 5.15 -8.48
N LEU A 15 -5.77 4.42 -7.62
CA LEU A 15 -6.04 4.34 -6.18
C LEU A 15 -5.81 5.70 -5.49
N LEU A 16 -4.74 6.41 -5.83
CA LEU A 16 -4.49 7.80 -5.41
C LEU A 16 -5.56 8.79 -5.90
N GLY A 17 -6.42 8.41 -6.85
CA GLY A 17 -7.55 9.22 -7.29
C GLY A 17 -8.70 9.24 -6.27
N LEU A 18 -8.70 8.34 -5.29
CA LEU A 18 -9.71 8.29 -4.24
C LEU A 18 -9.40 9.34 -3.16
N GLU A 19 -10.43 10.10 -2.76
CA GLU A 19 -10.32 11.21 -1.81
C GLU A 19 -9.68 10.79 -0.46
N ASP A 20 -10.03 9.59 0.01
CA ASP A 20 -9.57 9.06 1.30
C ASP A 20 -8.21 8.34 1.23
N ILE A 21 -7.55 8.29 0.06
CA ILE A 21 -6.21 7.71 -0.07
C ILE A 21 -5.18 8.85 -0.01
N HIS A 22 -4.57 9.04 1.15
CA HIS A 22 -3.54 10.07 1.35
C HIS A 22 -2.19 9.68 0.77
N ALA A 23 -1.88 8.39 0.74
CA ALA A 23 -0.71 7.82 0.07
C ALA A 23 -0.95 6.35 -0.26
N CYS A 24 -0.32 5.84 -1.30
CA CYS A 24 -0.25 4.41 -1.56
C CYS A 24 1.01 4.01 -2.34
N VAL A 25 1.53 2.81 -2.06
CA VAL A 25 2.68 2.24 -2.77
C VAL A 25 2.59 0.71 -2.83
N VAL A 26 3.34 0.10 -3.74
CA VAL A 26 3.69 -1.31 -3.67
C VAL A 26 5.10 -1.43 -3.10
N ALA A 27 5.24 -1.80 -1.83
CA ALA A 27 6.52 -1.89 -1.13
C ALA A 27 7.09 -3.33 -1.18
N LYS A 28 8.40 -3.45 -1.41
CA LYS A 28 9.17 -4.70 -1.26
C LYS A 28 9.98 -4.70 0.04
N ARG A 29 10.53 -5.85 0.42
CA ARG A 29 11.38 -6.07 1.63
C ARG A 29 12.66 -5.21 1.73
N ASP A 30 13.01 -4.46 0.68
CA ASP A 30 14.12 -3.51 0.64
C ASP A 30 13.67 -2.06 0.43
N MET A 31 12.34 -1.81 0.52
CA MET A 31 11.71 -0.52 0.20
C MET A 31 11.92 -0.05 -1.25
N MET A 32 12.43 -0.90 -2.15
CA MET A 32 12.51 -0.66 -3.59
C MET A 32 11.21 -1.13 -4.26
N GLY A 33 10.15 -0.42 -3.90
CA GLY A 33 8.81 -0.63 -4.40
C GLY A 33 8.49 0.11 -5.70
N VAL A 34 7.26 -0.05 -6.19
CA VAL A 34 6.67 0.88 -7.16
C VAL A 34 6.00 1.99 -6.36
N ILE A 35 6.45 3.22 -6.60
CA ILE A 35 6.00 4.42 -5.87
C ILE A 35 5.49 5.42 -6.93
N PRO A 36 4.22 5.85 -6.86
CA PRO A 36 3.69 6.91 -7.74
C PRO A 36 4.32 8.26 -7.43
N ASP A 37 4.01 9.29 -8.21
CA ASP A 37 4.55 10.63 -7.96
C ASP A 37 4.23 11.09 -6.53
N THR A 38 5.24 11.14 -5.68
CA THR A 38 5.10 11.46 -4.25
C THR A 38 4.59 12.87 -4.01
N LYS A 39 4.63 13.75 -5.02
CA LYS A 39 3.99 15.08 -4.97
C LYS A 39 2.46 15.00 -4.92
N ARG A 40 1.88 13.86 -5.29
CA ARG A 40 0.44 13.59 -5.17
C ARG A 40 0.05 13.09 -3.78
N PHE A 41 1.00 12.71 -2.94
CA PHE A 41 0.71 12.30 -1.58
C PHE A 41 0.30 13.50 -0.74
N ASN A 42 -0.55 13.25 0.25
CA ASN A 42 -0.84 14.23 1.27
C ASN A 42 0.46 14.54 2.06
N PRO A 43 0.90 15.80 2.15
CA PRO A 43 2.13 16.15 2.85
C PRO A 43 2.09 15.78 4.34
N ASP A 44 0.91 15.72 4.94
CA ASP A 44 0.72 15.44 6.38
C ASP A 44 1.04 13.98 6.73
N VAL A 45 1.17 13.08 5.74
CA VAL A 45 1.46 11.66 5.97
C VAL A 45 2.88 11.23 5.59
N ILE A 46 3.72 12.17 5.13
CA ILE A 46 5.10 11.85 4.71
C ILE A 46 5.92 11.26 5.86
N ASP A 47 5.79 11.82 7.07
CA ASP A 47 6.53 11.35 8.25
C ASP A 47 6.10 9.95 8.68
N ILE A 48 4.82 9.59 8.47
CA ILE A 48 4.33 8.23 8.74
C ILE A 48 5.07 7.23 7.85
N TRP A 49 5.33 7.58 6.58
CA TRP A 49 6.06 6.70 5.66
C TRP A 49 7.47 6.38 6.15
N GLU A 50 8.18 7.37 6.70
CA GLU A 50 9.52 7.16 7.24
C GLU A 50 9.53 6.18 8.41
N ILE A 51 8.53 6.26 9.30
CA ILE A 51 8.38 5.38 10.46
C ILE A 51 8.06 3.93 10.03
N LEU A 52 7.23 3.76 8.99
CA LEU A 52 6.77 2.45 8.55
C LEU A 52 7.86 1.62 7.86
N LYS A 53 8.91 2.26 7.30
CA LYS A 53 9.97 1.56 6.56
C LYS A 53 10.59 0.43 7.38
N ASP A 54 10.93 0.71 8.63
CA ASP A 54 11.60 -0.24 9.52
C ASP A 54 10.67 -1.35 10.01
N THR A 55 9.37 -1.08 10.06
CA THR A 55 8.36 -2.01 10.57
C THR A 55 7.92 -3.00 9.49
N THR A 56 7.86 -2.57 8.23
CA THR A 56 7.42 -3.38 7.08
C THR A 56 8.26 -4.65 6.90
N ASN A 57 9.58 -4.55 7.11
CA ASN A 57 10.49 -5.69 6.97
C ASN A 57 10.19 -6.85 7.93
N LYS A 58 9.70 -6.54 9.14
CA LYS A 58 9.32 -7.56 10.12
C LYS A 58 8.03 -8.28 9.76
N PHE A 59 7.13 -7.65 9.00
CA PHE A 59 5.87 -8.28 8.58
C PHE A 59 6.08 -9.34 7.52
N PHE A 60 7.06 -9.16 6.63
CA PHE A 60 7.40 -10.17 5.65
C PHE A 60 7.87 -11.48 6.29
N ASP A 61 8.43 -11.45 7.50
CA ASP A 61 8.79 -12.68 8.22
C ASP A 61 7.56 -13.51 8.64
N TYR A 62 6.38 -12.89 8.75
CA TYR A 62 5.12 -13.59 9.02
C TYR A 62 4.39 -14.05 7.75
N SER A 63 4.88 -13.71 6.55
CA SER A 63 4.26 -14.15 5.28
C SER A 63 4.23 -15.69 5.17
N VAL A 64 5.26 -16.37 5.69
CA VAL A 64 5.35 -17.84 5.77
C VAL A 64 4.24 -18.47 6.63
N ALA A 65 3.65 -17.69 7.53
CA ALA A 65 2.53 -18.11 8.37
C ALA A 65 1.16 -17.75 7.77
N GLY A 66 1.12 -17.24 6.53
CA GLY A 66 -0.12 -16.85 5.86
C GLY A 66 -0.63 -15.47 6.25
N LEU A 67 0.25 -14.54 6.64
CA LEU A 67 -0.13 -13.15 6.88
C LEU A 67 -0.73 -12.54 5.61
N ASP A 68 -1.98 -12.09 5.71
CA ASP A 68 -2.74 -11.53 4.58
C ASP A 68 -2.80 -10.00 4.63
N LYS A 69 -3.12 -9.44 5.80
CA LYS A 69 -3.30 -8.00 6.02
C LYS A 69 -2.79 -7.58 7.38
N VAL A 70 -2.33 -6.33 7.48
CA VAL A 70 -1.98 -5.66 8.74
C VAL A 70 -2.61 -4.29 8.76
N TYR A 71 -3.19 -3.92 9.90
CA TYR A 71 -3.80 -2.62 10.12
C TYR A 71 -3.12 -1.93 11.28
N PHE A 72 -2.67 -0.71 11.06
CA PHE A 72 -2.30 0.19 12.15
C PHE A 72 -3.31 1.31 12.24
N GLU A 73 -3.89 1.44 13.42
CA GLU A 73 -4.70 2.59 13.77
C GLU A 73 -3.79 3.60 14.46
N LEU A 74 -3.51 4.70 13.80
CA LEU A 74 -2.88 5.86 14.41
C LEU A 74 -3.98 6.82 14.85
N ARG A 75 -3.60 7.87 15.57
CA ARG A 75 -4.57 8.82 16.12
C ARG A 75 -5.47 9.44 15.06
N ASP A 76 -4.87 9.90 13.96
CA ASP A 76 -5.56 10.69 12.92
C ASP A 76 -5.55 9.98 11.56
N HIS A 77 -4.80 8.88 11.44
CA HIS A 77 -4.61 8.13 10.21
C HIS A 77 -4.62 6.63 10.47
N ASP A 78 -4.98 5.85 9.47
CA ASP A 78 -4.76 4.42 9.46
C ASP A 78 -3.76 4.04 8.37
N VAL A 79 -3.03 2.96 8.62
CA VAL A 79 -2.13 2.35 7.65
C VAL A 79 -2.60 0.95 7.36
N LEU A 80 -2.88 0.69 6.08
CA LEU A 80 -3.41 -0.56 5.58
C LEU A 80 -2.32 -1.29 4.79
N PHE A 81 -1.94 -2.48 5.23
CA PHE A 81 -1.02 -3.36 4.53
C PHE A 81 -1.78 -4.54 3.96
N PHE A 82 -1.64 -4.77 2.66
CA PHE A 82 -2.22 -5.89 1.93
C PHE A 82 -1.06 -6.68 1.33
N ILE A 83 -0.71 -7.82 1.94
CA ILE A 83 0.44 -8.64 1.53
C ILE A 83 0.16 -9.28 0.18
N LEU A 84 1.10 -9.33 -0.75
CA LEU A 84 0.89 -10.02 -2.03
C LEU A 84 1.31 -11.49 -1.86
N PRO A 85 0.36 -12.46 -1.91
CA PRO A 85 0.66 -13.85 -1.57
C PRO A 85 1.73 -14.46 -2.47
N GLY A 86 2.64 -15.24 -1.88
CA GLY A 86 3.74 -15.86 -2.61
C GLY A 86 4.84 -14.88 -3.05
N THR A 87 4.82 -13.64 -2.55
CA THR A 87 5.84 -12.62 -2.83
C THR A 87 6.30 -11.94 -1.53
N ASP A 88 7.44 -11.24 -1.60
CA ASP A 88 7.95 -10.37 -0.54
C ASP A 88 7.49 -8.91 -0.74
N THR A 89 6.24 -8.73 -1.15
CA THR A 89 5.67 -7.44 -1.55
C THR A 89 4.36 -7.17 -0.81
N ALA A 90 4.07 -5.90 -0.52
CA ALA A 90 2.81 -5.47 0.07
C ALA A 90 2.29 -4.21 -0.64
N LEU A 91 0.98 -4.15 -0.91
CA LEU A 91 0.29 -2.91 -1.21
C LEU A 91 0.04 -2.19 0.11
N VAL A 92 0.53 -0.96 0.24
CA VAL A 92 0.43 -0.18 1.46
C VAL A 92 -0.30 1.12 1.16
N SER A 93 -1.24 1.51 2.02
CA SER A 93 -1.91 2.80 1.91
C SER A 93 -2.04 3.47 3.28
N ILE A 94 -1.99 4.80 3.27
CA ILE A 94 -2.29 5.65 4.42
C ILE A 94 -3.59 6.38 4.12
N VAL A 95 -4.51 6.34 5.07
CA VAL A 95 -5.87 6.90 4.96
C VAL A 95 -6.23 7.69 6.21
N PRO A 96 -7.20 8.62 6.19
CA PRO A 96 -7.73 9.22 7.40
C PRO A 96 -8.35 8.18 8.34
N ALA A 97 -8.16 8.31 9.66
CA ALA A 97 -8.73 7.38 10.65
C ALA A 97 -10.28 7.34 10.64
N LEU A 98 -10.92 8.40 10.13
CA LEU A 98 -12.38 8.51 10.04
C LEU A 98 -12.95 8.04 8.69
N ALA A 99 -12.09 7.62 7.75
CA ALA A 99 -12.53 7.17 6.43
C ALA A 99 -13.33 5.86 6.51
N ASN A 100 -14.14 5.59 5.48
CA ASN A 100 -14.92 4.37 5.44
C ASN A 100 -14.03 3.16 5.13
N ARG A 101 -13.52 2.51 6.20
CA ARG A 101 -12.61 1.36 6.07
C ARG A 101 -13.18 0.22 5.23
N GLY A 102 -14.47 -0.09 5.37
CA GLY A 102 -15.09 -1.18 4.60
C GLY A 102 -15.05 -0.93 3.10
N LEU A 103 -15.29 0.32 2.67
CA LEU A 103 -15.15 0.71 1.27
C LEU A 103 -13.68 0.67 0.81
N LEU A 104 -12.78 1.25 1.61
CA LEU A 104 -11.35 1.28 1.30
C LEU A 104 -10.76 -0.13 1.18
N GLU A 105 -11.16 -1.08 2.02
CA GLU A 105 -10.71 -2.46 1.91
C GLU A 105 -11.11 -3.12 0.60
N VAL A 106 -12.30 -2.80 0.06
CA VAL A 106 -12.74 -3.29 -1.24
C VAL A 106 -11.86 -2.73 -2.35
N GLU A 107 -11.60 -1.43 -2.33
CA GLU A 107 -10.75 -0.78 -3.35
C GLU A 107 -9.29 -1.28 -3.27
N MET A 108 -8.75 -1.42 -2.06
CA MET A 108 -7.42 -2.00 -1.84
C MET A 108 -7.33 -3.45 -2.31
N GLU A 109 -8.36 -4.27 -2.07
CA GLU A 109 -8.39 -5.66 -2.53
C GLU A 109 -8.51 -5.76 -4.06
N ASN A 110 -9.29 -4.87 -4.69
CA ASN A 110 -9.39 -4.79 -6.13
C ASN A 110 -8.03 -4.39 -6.75
N ALA A 111 -7.37 -3.38 -6.18
CA ALA A 111 -6.03 -2.98 -6.60
C ALA A 111 -5.01 -4.13 -6.42
N ARG A 112 -5.02 -4.80 -5.26
CA ARG A 112 -4.16 -5.96 -4.98
C ARG A 112 -4.33 -7.06 -6.03
N ARG A 113 -5.57 -7.41 -6.40
CA ARG A 113 -5.83 -8.42 -7.45
C ARG A 113 -5.27 -8.00 -8.81
N ARG A 114 -5.53 -6.74 -9.23
CA ARG A 114 -4.98 -6.20 -10.48
C ARG A 114 -3.45 -6.24 -10.48
N ILE A 115 -2.80 -5.94 -9.36
CA ILE A 115 -1.33 -6.02 -9.23
C ILE A 115 -0.86 -7.48 -9.34
N MET A 116 -1.53 -8.42 -8.69
CA MET A 116 -1.20 -9.86 -8.76
C MET A 116 -1.30 -10.43 -10.18
N GLU A 117 -2.15 -9.87 -11.05
CA GLU A 117 -2.21 -10.25 -12.47
C GLU A 117 -1.00 -9.76 -13.29
N VAL A 118 -0.27 -8.77 -12.80
CA VAL A 118 0.90 -8.19 -13.47
C VAL A 118 2.21 -8.91 -13.07
N ILE A 119 2.30 -9.39 -11.83
CA ILE A 119 3.54 -9.89 -11.21
C ILE A 119 3.83 -11.34 -11.62
#